data_AF-A0AAE0BXW0-F1
#
_entry.id   AF-A0AAE0BXW0-F1
#
_cell.length_a   1.000
_cell.length_b   1.000
_cell.length_c   1.000
_cell.angle_alpha   90.00
_cell.angle_beta   90.00
_cell.angle_gamma   90.00
#
_symmetry.space_group_name_H-M   'P 1'
#
loop_
_entity.id
_entity.type
_entity.pdbx_description
1 polymer ?
#
loop_
_entity_poly.entity_id
_entity_poly.type
_entity_poly.pdbx_seq_one_letter_code
_entity_poly.pdbx_strand_id
1 'polypeptide(L)'
;MFKGKAFTLTSSTSTAAQPSQQVRFRLRPQAVRSLRKARNPTLFAMAGGLGVSSTPDAEQTEIAKHLKSAVETKLGTTFSKFDVEEVRTQVVAGTNYFFKVATGDDSAVHLRVFKGLPHTGGQPELVDAVVKTATDAIDYF
;
A
#
# COMPACT_ATOMS: atom_id res chain seq x y z
N MET A 1 -27.41 60.03 -24.98
CA MET A 1 -28.75 59.80 -24.41
C MET A 1 -29.75 59.63 -25.54
N PHE A 2 -30.08 58.39 -25.94
CA PHE A 2 -31.27 57.92 -26.70
C PHE A 2 -31.07 56.39 -26.85
N LYS A 3 -31.57 55.55 -25.95
CA LYS A 3 -32.93 54.94 -25.82
C LYS A 3 -33.33 53.97 -26.94
N GLY A 4 -33.60 52.73 -26.52
CA GLY A 4 -34.60 51.81 -27.09
C GLY A 4 -34.09 50.92 -28.22
N LYS A 5 -34.57 49.69 -28.41
CA LYS A 5 -35.77 49.02 -27.89
C LYS A 5 -35.65 47.51 -28.23
N ALA A 6 -36.25 46.68 -27.39
CA ALA A 6 -36.51 45.27 -27.63
C ALA A 6 -37.39 45.06 -28.89
N PHE A 7 -37.20 43.93 -29.58
CA PHE A 7 -38.15 43.42 -30.56
C PHE A 7 -38.39 41.93 -30.36
N THR A 8 -39.67 41.59 -30.38
CA THR A 8 -40.33 40.37 -29.91
C THR A 8 -40.67 39.41 -31.05
N LEU A 9 -40.77 38.12 -30.69
CA LEU A 9 -41.69 37.07 -31.20
C LEU A 9 -41.67 36.82 -32.74
N THR A 10 -41.59 35.57 -33.20
CA THR A 10 -42.77 34.71 -33.24
C THR A 10 -42.42 33.31 -33.73
N SER A 11 -43.25 32.39 -33.26
CA SER A 11 -43.45 31.00 -33.68
C SER A 11 -43.43 30.74 -35.19
N SER A 12 -42.84 29.61 -35.59
CA SER A 12 -43.40 28.82 -36.69
C SER A 12 -43.32 27.33 -36.37
N THR A 13 -44.51 26.76 -36.23
CA THR A 13 -44.83 25.34 -36.22
C THR A 13 -44.37 24.71 -37.54
N SER A 14 -43.41 23.78 -37.48
CA SER A 14 -43.02 22.96 -38.63
C SER A 14 -43.82 21.67 -38.63
N THR A 15 -44.66 21.58 -39.66
CA THR A 15 -45.60 20.52 -40.00
C THR A 15 -44.90 19.35 -40.68
N ALA A 16 -45.27 18.15 -40.22
CA ALA A 16 -45.39 16.88 -40.94
C ALA A 16 -44.16 16.16 -41.55
N ALA A 17 -44.26 14.84 -41.39
CA ALA A 17 -43.96 13.78 -42.36
C ALA A 17 -42.74 12.91 -42.05
N GLN A 18 -43.02 11.73 -41.48
CA GLN A 18 -42.25 10.50 -41.71
C GLN A 18 -42.32 10.15 -43.22
N PRO A 19 -41.28 9.52 -43.80
CA PRO A 19 -41.23 8.05 -43.76
C PRO A 19 -39.83 7.44 -43.65
N SER A 20 -39.77 6.36 -42.86
CA SER A 20 -39.04 5.11 -43.08
C SER A 20 -37.79 5.12 -43.97
N GLN A 21 -36.64 4.85 -43.34
CA GLN A 21 -35.86 3.62 -43.48
C GLN A 21 -34.44 3.91 -43.00
N GLN A 22 -33.97 3.20 -41.99
CA GLN A 22 -32.58 2.72 -42.00
C GLN A 22 -32.38 1.60 -40.97
N VAL A 23 -32.37 0.39 -41.52
CA VAL A 23 -31.43 -0.71 -41.25
C VAL A 23 -31.00 -0.88 -39.78
N ARG A 24 -31.60 -1.89 -39.14
CA ARG A 24 -31.17 -2.46 -37.86
C ARG A 24 -29.71 -2.94 -37.94
N PHE A 25 -28.77 -2.15 -37.45
CA PHE A 25 -27.50 -2.66 -36.97
C PHE A 25 -27.72 -3.34 -35.61
N ARG A 26 -27.87 -4.67 -35.62
CA ARG A 26 -27.70 -5.48 -34.40
C ARG A 26 -26.22 -5.40 -34.00
N LEU A 27 -25.86 -4.40 -33.19
CA LEU A 27 -24.65 -4.46 -32.39
C LEU A 27 -24.87 -5.56 -31.35
N ARG A 28 -24.18 -6.70 -31.53
CA ARG A 28 -24.05 -7.70 -30.47
C ARG A 28 -23.33 -7.02 -29.31
N PRO A 29 -23.93 -6.88 -28.11
CA PRO A 29 -23.15 -6.58 -26.93
C PRO A 29 -22.28 -7.80 -26.66
N GLN A 30 -20.98 -7.64 -26.85
CA GLN A 30 -19.97 -8.57 -26.37
C GLN A 30 -20.27 -8.88 -24.90
N ALA A 31 -20.22 -10.17 -24.58
CA ALA A 31 -20.39 -10.68 -23.24
C ALA A 31 -19.50 -9.89 -22.26
N VAL A 32 -20.13 -9.16 -21.34
CA VAL A 32 -19.42 -8.57 -20.20
C VAL A 32 -19.01 -9.73 -19.32
N ARG A 33 -17.78 -10.16 -19.57
CA ARG A 33 -17.01 -11.18 -18.87
C ARG A 33 -17.21 -10.98 -17.38
N SER A 34 -17.96 -11.90 -16.77
CA SER A 34 -18.14 -12.04 -15.33
C SER A 34 -16.82 -11.76 -14.63
N LEU A 35 -16.74 -10.63 -13.94
CA LEU A 35 -15.71 -10.34 -12.95
C LEU A 35 -15.90 -11.37 -11.84
N ARG A 36 -15.25 -12.53 -12.00
CA ARG A 36 -14.96 -13.41 -10.89
C ARG A 36 -14.13 -12.58 -9.93
N LYS A 37 -14.80 -12.05 -8.90
CA LYS A 37 -14.20 -11.48 -7.70
C LYS A 37 -13.06 -12.41 -7.31
N ALA A 38 -11.83 -11.95 -7.51
CA ALA A 38 -10.64 -12.72 -7.19
C ALA A 38 -10.79 -13.18 -5.74
N ARG A 39 -10.90 -14.49 -5.55
CA ARG A 39 -10.76 -15.09 -4.23
C ARG A 39 -9.34 -14.76 -3.82
N ASN A 40 -9.21 -13.89 -2.82
CA ASN A 40 -7.98 -13.64 -2.12
C ASN A 40 -7.52 -14.99 -1.56
N PRO A 41 -6.46 -15.64 -2.09
CA PRO A 41 -5.91 -16.79 -1.41
C PRO A 41 -5.23 -16.20 -0.19
N THR A 42 -5.80 -16.41 0.99
CA THR A 42 -5.06 -16.30 2.24
C THR A 42 -3.86 -17.23 2.11
N LEU A 43 -2.74 -16.67 1.67
CA LEU A 43 -1.41 -17.27 1.70
C LEU A 43 -1.16 -17.63 3.16
N PHE A 44 -1.38 -18.89 3.51
CA PHE A 44 -0.97 -19.42 4.80
C PHE A 44 0.56 -19.30 4.86
N ALA A 45 1.06 -18.31 5.61
CA ALA A 45 2.48 -18.17 5.86
C ALA A 45 2.96 -19.44 6.58
N MET A 46 3.76 -20.25 5.89
CA MET A 46 4.33 -21.47 6.48
C MET A 46 5.37 -21.08 7.54
N ALA A 47 5.45 -21.86 8.62
CA ALA A 47 6.47 -21.65 9.64
C ALA A 47 7.87 -21.72 9.00
N GLY A 48 8.71 -20.73 9.32
CA GLY A 48 10.08 -20.60 8.81
C GLY A 48 10.22 -19.83 7.49
N GLY A 49 9.14 -19.61 6.72
CA GLY A 49 9.20 -18.82 5.48
C GLY A 49 9.17 -17.31 5.73
N LEU A 50 10.02 -16.55 5.01
CA LEU A 50 9.92 -15.09 5.00
C LEU A 50 8.68 -14.67 4.22
N GLY A 51 7.81 -13.90 4.86
CA GLY A 51 6.57 -13.38 4.28
C GLY A 51 6.82 -12.32 3.20
N VAL A 52 5.73 -11.94 2.53
CA VAL A 52 5.72 -10.87 1.53
C VAL A 52 5.98 -9.53 2.22
N SER A 53 6.68 -8.60 1.55
CA SER A 53 6.80 -7.22 2.06
C SER A 53 5.44 -6.54 2.07
N SER A 54 5.13 -5.88 3.17
CA SER A 54 3.93 -5.06 3.35
C SER A 54 4.29 -3.71 3.96
N THR A 55 3.34 -2.78 3.87
CA THR A 55 3.42 -1.53 4.64
C THR A 55 3.30 -1.83 6.14
N PRO A 56 4.07 -1.15 7.00
CA PRO A 56 4.02 -1.36 8.44
C PRO A 56 2.72 -0.81 9.04
N ASP A 57 2.16 -1.55 9.99
CA ASP A 57 1.06 -1.09 10.83
C ASP A 57 1.56 -0.11 11.90
N ALA A 58 0.63 0.60 12.56
CA ALA A 58 0.95 1.52 13.65
C ALA A 58 1.71 0.81 14.79
N GLU A 59 1.25 -0.37 15.22
CA GLU A 59 1.89 -1.14 16.29
C GLU A 59 3.33 -1.54 15.94
N GLN A 60 3.54 -1.96 14.69
CA GLN A 60 4.85 -2.38 14.19
C GLN A 60 5.83 -1.22 14.11
N THR A 61 5.33 -0.06 13.68
CA THR A 61 6.10 1.19 13.65
C THR A 61 6.51 1.62 15.06
N GLU A 62 5.61 1.51 16.04
CA GLU A 62 5.92 1.81 17.44
C GLU A 62 6.97 0.84 18.00
N ILE A 63 6.90 -0.46 17.68
CA ILE A 63 7.94 -1.44 18.07
C ILE A 63 9.32 -0.99 17.55
N ALA A 64 9.42 -0.61 16.28
CA ALA A 64 10.69 -0.15 15.71
C ALA A 64 11.19 1.12 16.41
N LYS A 65 10.31 2.09 16.68
CA LYS A 65 10.66 3.33 17.40
C LYS A 65 11.12 3.08 18.82
N HIS A 66 10.47 2.18 19.55
CA HIS A 66 10.89 1.80 20.90
C HIS A 66 12.29 1.18 20.93
N LEU A 67 12.67 0.47 19.87
CA LEU A 67 14.00 -0.14 19.72
C LEU A 67 15.05 0.81 19.12
N LYS A 68 14.68 2.04 18.74
CA LYS A 68 15.61 3.01 18.11
C LYS A 68 16.89 3.20 18.92
N SER A 69 16.79 3.38 20.24
CA SER A 69 17.95 3.56 21.12
C SER A 69 18.89 2.34 21.12
N ALA A 70 18.32 1.13 21.08
CA ALA A 70 19.10 -0.11 21.00
C ALA A 70 19.80 -0.23 19.64
N VAL A 71 19.13 0.18 18.55
CA VAL A 71 19.70 0.21 17.20
C VAL A 71 20.87 1.19 17.12
N GLU A 72 20.71 2.41 17.62
CA GLU A 72 21.77 3.42 17.62
C GLU A 72 22.99 2.98 18.44
N THR A 73 22.75 2.34 19.60
CA THR A 73 23.81 1.78 20.43
C THR A 73 24.56 0.65 19.71
N LYS A 74 23.83 -0.22 19.01
CA LYS A 74 24.42 -1.36 18.30
C LYS A 74 25.22 -0.94 17.06
N LEU A 75 24.74 0.07 16.33
CA LEU A 75 25.40 0.59 15.13
C LEU A 75 26.46 1.66 15.44
N GLY A 76 26.45 2.24 16.64
CA GLY A 76 27.34 3.34 17.02
C GLY A 76 27.03 4.64 16.27
N THR A 77 25.83 4.78 15.71
CA THR A 77 25.40 5.91 14.88
C THR A 77 24.03 6.40 15.32
N THR A 78 23.85 7.71 15.39
CA THR A 78 22.55 8.34 15.69
C THR A 78 21.80 8.68 14.41
N PHE A 79 20.48 8.47 14.40
CA PHE A 79 19.65 8.73 13.23
C PHE A 79 18.68 9.89 13.46
N SER A 80 18.78 10.93 12.62
CA SER A 80 17.87 12.08 12.66
C SER A 80 16.47 11.72 12.15
N LYS A 81 16.38 10.89 11.11
CA LYS A 81 15.13 10.32 10.59
C LYS A 81 15.06 8.82 10.95
N PHE A 82 13.86 8.31 11.21
CA PHE A 82 13.65 6.90 11.57
C PHE A 82 12.25 6.46 11.14
N ASP A 83 12.04 6.43 9.82
CA ASP A 83 10.74 6.15 9.22
C ASP A 83 10.71 4.71 8.70
N VAL A 84 9.76 3.91 9.17
CA VAL A 84 9.62 2.52 8.73
C VAL A 84 8.87 2.50 7.40
N GLU A 85 9.52 2.04 6.33
CA GLU A 85 8.94 2.01 4.98
C GLU A 85 8.24 0.68 4.69
N GLU A 86 8.91 -0.41 5.05
CA GLU A 86 8.48 -1.77 4.73
C GLU A 86 8.71 -2.70 5.92
N VAL A 87 7.84 -3.70 6.04
CA VAL A 87 7.97 -4.79 6.99
C VAL A 87 7.82 -6.13 6.28
N ARG A 88 8.61 -7.11 6.72
CA ARG A 88 8.39 -8.53 6.42
C ARG A 88 8.29 -9.30 7.73
N THR A 89 7.46 -10.33 7.73
CA THR A 89 7.26 -11.17 8.92
C THR A 89 7.63 -12.61 8.61
N GLN A 90 8.21 -13.31 9.58
CA GLN A 90 8.51 -14.72 9.51
C GLN A 90 7.99 -15.39 10.78
N VAL A 91 7.09 -16.35 10.62
CA VAL A 91 6.51 -17.11 11.73
C VAL A 91 7.52 -18.18 12.17
N VAL A 92 7.86 -18.20 13.46
CA VAL A 92 8.75 -19.18 14.11
C VAL A 92 8.10 -19.64 15.43
N ALA A 93 8.87 -20.02 16.46
CA ALA A 93 8.36 -20.13 17.84
C ALA A 93 8.11 -18.71 18.44
N GLY A 94 7.30 -17.91 17.75
CA GLY A 94 7.20 -16.46 17.88
C GLY A 94 7.09 -15.82 16.50
N THR A 95 7.43 -14.53 16.40
CA THR A 95 7.42 -13.80 15.13
C THR A 95 8.70 -13.00 14.99
N ASN A 96 9.44 -13.24 13.90
CA ASN A 96 10.49 -12.33 13.47
C ASN A 96 9.86 -11.24 12.59
N TYR A 97 10.15 -9.99 12.91
CA TYR A 97 9.86 -8.82 12.08
C TYR A 97 11.16 -8.33 11.47
N PHE A 98 11.13 -8.11 10.17
CA PHE A 98 12.19 -7.47 9.43
C PHE A 98 11.71 -6.10 8.99
N PHE A 99 12.31 -5.04 9.51
CA PHE A 99 11.93 -3.66 9.19
C PHE A 99 12.97 -3.04 8.27
N LYS A 100 12.51 -2.31 7.26
CA LYS A 100 13.33 -1.35 6.54
C LYS A 100 13.01 0.04 7.05
N VAL A 101 14.02 0.66 7.64
CA VAL A 101 13.89 1.99 8.24
C VAL A 101 14.72 2.96 7.44
N ALA A 102 14.07 3.93 6.81
CA ALA A 102 14.75 5.05 6.15
C ALA A 102 15.34 5.98 7.22
N THR A 103 16.63 6.27 7.05
CA THR A 103 17.40 7.13 7.97
C THR A 103 17.91 8.41 7.31
N GLY A 104 17.75 8.53 6.00
CA GLY A 104 18.23 9.62 5.15
C GLY A 104 17.90 9.36 3.68
N ASP A 105 18.41 10.21 2.79
CA ASP A 105 17.95 10.25 1.39
C ASP A 105 18.35 8.99 0.59
N ASP A 106 19.42 8.28 0.97
CA ASP A 106 19.85 7.03 0.31
C ASP A 106 20.24 5.89 1.28
N SER A 107 20.08 6.11 2.59
CA SER A 107 20.47 5.15 3.63
C SER A 107 19.26 4.55 4.34
N ALA A 108 19.22 3.22 4.40
CA ALA A 108 18.25 2.48 5.16
C ALA A 108 18.93 1.57 6.19
N VAL A 109 18.23 1.26 7.26
CA VAL A 109 18.67 0.27 8.23
C VAL A 109 17.68 -0.88 8.21
N HIS A 110 18.20 -2.08 8.03
CA HIS A 110 17.42 -3.30 8.13
C HIS A 110 17.49 -3.79 9.58
N LEU A 111 16.33 -3.91 10.22
CA LEU A 111 16.21 -4.37 11.59
C LEU A 111 15.60 -5.75 11.61
N ARG A 112 16.12 -6.63 12.45
CA ARG A 112 15.54 -7.92 12.78
C ARG A 112 15.10 -7.88 14.23
N VAL A 113 13.80 -7.95 14.44
CA VAL A 113 13.17 -7.89 15.77
C VAL A 113 12.45 -9.20 16.02
N PHE A 114 12.71 -9.84 17.15
CA PHE A 114 12.00 -11.03 17.57
C PHE A 114 10.94 -10.67 18.59
N LYS A 115 9.71 -11.11 18.35
CA LYS A 115 8.62 -11.03 19.32
C LYS A 115 8.27 -12.45 19.77
N GLY A 116 8.54 -12.75 21.03
CA GLY A 116 8.19 -14.02 21.63
C GLY A 116 6.69 -14.28 21.67
N LEU A 117 6.29 -15.53 21.88
CA LEU A 117 4.88 -15.86 22.11
C LEU A 117 4.41 -15.25 23.44
N PRO A 118 3.10 -14.96 23.61
CA PRO A 118 2.56 -14.29 24.79
C PRO A 118 2.89 -14.97 26.12
N HIS A 119 3.03 -16.30 26.14
CA HIS A 119 3.36 -17.07 27.35
C HIS A 119 4.86 -17.06 27.71
N THR A 120 5.71 -16.60 26.80
CA THR A 120 7.19 -16.53 26.94
C THR A 120 7.70 -15.12 27.22
N GLY A 121 6.80 -14.16 27.49
CA GLY A 121 7.15 -12.77 27.81
C GLY A 121 6.66 -11.76 26.76
N GLY A 122 6.48 -12.17 25.50
CA GLY A 122 5.83 -11.38 24.45
C GLY A 122 6.51 -10.05 24.06
N GLN A 123 7.64 -9.73 24.69
CA GLN A 123 8.34 -8.48 24.46
C GLN A 123 9.14 -8.54 23.15
N PRO A 124 9.11 -7.46 22.35
CA PRO A 124 9.93 -7.36 21.15
C PRO A 124 11.38 -7.03 21.52
N GLU A 125 12.31 -7.79 20.99
CA GLU A 125 13.75 -7.62 21.22
C GLU A 125 14.48 -7.44 19.89
N LEU A 126 15.44 -6.51 19.86
CA LEU A 126 16.31 -6.33 18.71
C LEU A 126 17.30 -7.50 18.63
N VAL A 127 17.15 -8.35 17.61
CA VAL A 127 18.08 -9.43 17.32
C VAL A 127 19.28 -8.87 16.58
N ASP A 128 19.01 -8.17 15.48
CA ASP A 128 20.08 -7.62 14.64
C ASP A 128 19.71 -6.34 13.90
N ALA A 129 20.74 -5.58 13.53
CA ALA A 129 20.61 -4.32 12.79
C ALA A 129 21.77 -4.17 11.81
N VAL A 130 21.46 -3.91 10.55
CA VAL A 130 22.46 -3.76 9.48
C VAL A 130 22.14 -2.51 8.67
N VAL A 131 23.16 -1.68 8.44
CA VAL A 131 23.05 -0.52 7.54
C VAL A 131 23.10 -0.99 6.10
N LYS A 132 22.14 -0.56 5.30
CA LYS A 132 21.99 -0.87 3.87
C LYS A 132 21.60 0.37 3.07
N THR A 133 21.48 0.22 1.76
CA THR A 133 20.99 1.28 0.88
C THR A 133 19.46 1.30 0.85
N ALA A 134 18.87 2.47 0.59
CA ALA A 134 17.41 2.62 0.48
C ALA A 134 16.77 1.78 -0.64
N THR A 135 17.55 1.35 -1.64
CA THR A 135 17.08 0.49 -2.73
C THR A 135 17.13 -1.00 -2.41
N ASP A 136 17.80 -1.40 -1.33
CA ASP A 136 17.97 -2.82 -1.01
C ASP A 136 16.64 -3.43 -0.55
N ALA A 137 16.42 -4.68 -0.93
CA ALA A 137 15.25 -5.45 -0.52
C ALA A 137 15.46 -6.05 0.87
N ILE A 138 14.38 -6.14 1.66
CA ILE A 138 14.44 -6.78 2.98
C ILE A 138 14.53 -8.31 2.80
N ASP A 139 15.72 -8.85 2.88
CA ASP A 139 15.93 -10.30 2.95
C ASP A 139 16.36 -10.74 4.36
N TYR A 140 16.44 -12.06 4.56
CA TYR A 140 16.92 -12.64 5.81
C TYR A 140 18.42 -12.35 6.01
N PHE A 141 18.80 -12.00 7.24
CA PHE A 141 20.19 -11.83 7.69
C PHE A 141 20.35 -12.29 9.14
#